data_AF-A0A813HH90-F1
#
_entry.id   AF-A0A813HH90-F1
#
_cell.length_a   1.000
_cell.length_b   1.000
_cell.length_c   1.000
_cell.angle_alpha   90.00
_cell.angle_beta   90.00
_cell.angle_gamma   90.00
#
_symmetry.space_group_name_H-M   'P 1'
#
loop_
_entity.id
_entity.type
_entity.pdbx_description
1 polymer ?
#
loop_
_entity_poly.entity_id
_entity_poly.type
_entity_poly.pdbx_seq_one_letter_code
_entity_poly.pdbx_strand_id
1 'polypeptide(L)'
;MFAAAAGKPGCVKMLLEHGADADLVARPHDWTALTVAILSNNFEIVDLLLDAGANVSVLRRRHPDLAELYRAAQEQHRASREALTCPVKMCPVWVSDYRDYC
;
A
#
# COMPACT_ATOMS: atom_id res chain seq x y z
N MET A 1 6.52 12.59 -4.89
CA MET A 1 7.47 11.47 -5.11
C MET A 1 8.76 11.56 -4.29
N PHE A 2 9.49 12.69 -4.26
CA PHE A 2 10.79 12.77 -3.59
C PHE A 2 10.74 12.47 -2.08
N ALA A 3 9.69 12.93 -1.38
CA ALA A 3 9.50 12.61 0.04
C ALA A 3 9.25 11.11 0.29
N ALA A 4 8.58 10.42 -0.64
CA ALA A 4 8.37 8.97 -0.57
C ALA A 4 9.68 8.21 -0.82
N ALA A 5 10.49 8.66 -1.80
CA ALA A 5 11.81 8.09 -2.07
C ALA A 5 12.78 8.29 -0.90
N ALA A 6 12.66 9.41 -0.18
CA ALA A 6 13.47 9.71 0.99
C ALA A 6 13.03 8.93 2.25
N GLY A 7 11.93 8.19 2.20
CA GLY A 7 11.42 7.44 3.35
C GLY A 7 10.98 8.33 4.52
N LYS A 8 10.52 9.55 4.25
CA LYS A 8 10.15 10.53 5.30
C LYS A 8 8.63 10.69 5.40
N PRO A 9 7.93 9.91 6.24
CA PRO A 9 6.47 9.99 6.37
C PRO A 9 6.00 11.37 6.84
N GLY A 10 6.74 12.03 7.74
CA GLY A 10 6.42 13.39 8.18
C GLY A 10 6.45 14.44 7.06
N CYS A 11 7.39 14.31 6.11
CA CYS A 11 7.43 15.19 4.94
C CYS A 11 6.28 14.90 3.99
N VAL A 12 5.92 13.62 3.82
CA VAL A 12 4.78 13.22 2.99
C VAL A 12 3.48 13.78 3.58
N LYS A 13 3.28 13.66 4.89
CA LYS A 13 2.10 14.22 5.57
C LYS A 13 1.97 15.72 5.37
N MET A 14 3.06 16.47 5.58
CA MET A 14 3.07 17.92 5.37
C MET A 14 2.77 18.28 3.91
N LEU A 15 3.33 17.55 2.94
CA LEU A 15 3.03 17.77 1.52
C LEU A 15 1.55 17.50 1.19
N LEU A 16 0.97 16.43 1.76
CA LEU A 16 -0.44 16.10 1.58
C LEU A 16 -1.36 17.15 2.23
N GLU A 17 -1.00 17.65 3.42
CA GLU A 17 -1.71 18.76 4.09
C GLU A 17 -1.69 20.06 3.28
N HIS A 18 -0.62 20.29 2.51
CA HIS A 18 -0.53 21.42 1.58
C HIS A 18 -1.22 21.19 0.23
N GLY A 19 -1.98 20.10 0.05
CA GLY A 19 -2.72 19.81 -1.17
C GLY A 19 -1.85 19.27 -2.30
N ALA A 20 -0.74 18.60 -1.99
CA ALA A 20 0.06 17.93 -3.01
C ALA A 20 -0.74 16.80 -3.67
N ASP A 21 -0.82 16.83 -5.00
CA ASP A 21 -1.47 15.77 -5.78
C ASP A 21 -0.70 14.44 -5.67
N ALA A 22 -1.31 13.46 -5.00
CA ALA A 22 -0.76 12.12 -4.82
C ALA A 22 -0.74 11.28 -6.12
N ASP A 23 -1.59 11.65 -7.08
CA ASP A 23 -1.74 10.98 -8.38
C ASP A 23 -0.79 11.50 -9.46
N LEU A 24 0.15 12.40 -9.12
CA LEU A 24 1.12 12.91 -10.07
C LEU A 24 2.01 11.78 -10.61
N VAL A 25 2.03 11.70 -11.94
CA VAL A 25 2.75 10.70 -12.70
C VAL A 25 4.03 11.30 -13.27
N ALA A 26 5.17 10.76 -12.88
CA ALA A 26 6.49 11.18 -13.35
C ALA A 26 6.92 10.36 -14.57
N ARG A 27 7.23 11.05 -15.68
CA ARG A 27 7.82 10.45 -16.88
C ARG A 27 9.32 10.14 -16.65
N PRO A 28 9.91 9.17 -17.37
CA PRO A 28 9.33 8.39 -18.49
C PRO A 28 8.57 7.14 -18.09
N HIS A 29 8.73 6.64 -16.86
CA HIS A 29 8.16 5.35 -16.44
C HIS A 29 6.78 5.46 -15.79
N ASP A 30 6.15 6.62 -15.86
CA ASP A 30 4.87 6.91 -15.23
C ASP A 30 4.83 6.54 -13.73
N TRP A 31 5.89 6.91 -13.00
CA TRP A 31 5.99 6.63 -11.57
C TRP A 31 5.12 7.58 -10.75
N THR A 32 4.35 7.02 -9.82
CA THR A 32 3.52 7.76 -8.89
C THR A 32 4.19 7.83 -7.52
N ALA A 33 3.69 8.69 -6.62
CA ALA A 33 4.17 8.68 -5.23
C ALA A 33 4.01 7.27 -4.59
N LEU A 34 2.93 6.57 -4.94
CA LEU A 34 2.62 5.22 -4.47
C LEU A 34 3.62 4.16 -4.99
N THR A 35 4.01 4.19 -6.27
CA THR A 35 4.97 3.22 -6.83
C THR A 35 6.32 3.33 -6.12
N VAL A 36 6.77 4.55 -5.84
CA VAL A 36 8.03 4.81 -5.13
C VAL A 36 7.97 4.33 -3.67
N ALA A 37 6.84 4.54 -3.00
CA ALA A 37 6.64 4.09 -1.62
C ALA A 37 6.71 2.55 -1.53
N ILE A 38 6.14 1.84 -2.50
CA ILE A 38 6.19 0.37 -2.59
C ILE A 38 7.60 -0.12 -2.88
N LEU A 39 8.31 0.49 -3.84
CA LEU A 39 9.71 0.14 -4.14
C LEU A 39 10.62 0.35 -2.93
N SER A 40 10.29 1.31 -2.08
CA SER A 40 11.03 1.60 -0.85
C SER A 40 10.57 0.75 0.34
N ASN A 41 9.60 -0.15 0.15
CA ASN A 41 9.00 -1.01 1.19
C ASN A 41 8.49 -0.23 2.42
N ASN A 42 8.01 1.00 2.20
CA ASN A 42 7.59 1.91 3.27
C ASN A 42 6.08 1.95 3.40
N PHE A 43 5.52 0.97 4.13
CA PHE A 43 4.08 0.82 4.32
C PHE A 43 3.43 2.01 5.02
N GLU A 44 4.13 2.69 5.92
CA GLU A 44 3.62 3.89 6.58
C GLU A 44 3.35 5.03 5.57
N ILE A 45 4.21 5.17 4.56
CA ILE A 45 4.01 6.17 3.49
C ILE A 45 2.88 5.73 2.55
N VAL A 46 2.75 4.42 2.33
CA VAL A 46 1.64 3.87 1.54
C VAL A 46 0.31 4.15 2.24
N ASP A 47 0.19 3.87 3.53
CA ASP A 47 -1.01 4.16 4.33
C ASP A 47 -1.36 5.65 4.26
N LEU A 48 -0.37 6.55 4.46
CA LEU A 48 -0.60 8.01 4.36
C LEU A 48 -1.09 8.45 2.97
N LEU A 49 -0.56 7.85 1.90
CA LEU A 49 -0.99 8.16 0.53
C LEU A 49 -2.40 7.63 0.25
N LEU A 50 -2.75 6.45 0.77
CA LEU A 50 -4.09 5.88 0.66
C LEU A 50 -5.12 6.70 1.44
N ASP A 51 -4.76 7.12 2.66
CA ASP A 51 -5.60 8.00 3.49
C ASP A 51 -5.86 9.35 2.81
N ALA A 52 -4.88 9.84 2.03
CA ALA A 52 -5.04 11.04 1.21
C ALA A 52 -5.84 10.82 -0.09
N GLY A 53 -6.36 9.61 -0.33
CA GLY A 53 -7.17 9.30 -1.51
C GLY A 53 -6.37 8.99 -2.78
N ALA A 54 -5.10 8.61 -2.67
CA ALA A 54 -4.29 8.23 -3.83
C ALA A 54 -4.90 7.06 -4.61
N ASN A 55 -4.93 7.18 -5.93
CA ASN A 55 -5.64 6.24 -6.79
C ASN A 55 -4.79 5.01 -7.12
N VAL A 56 -5.00 3.93 -6.36
CA VAL A 56 -4.31 2.63 -6.54
C VAL A 56 -4.57 2.01 -7.93
N SER A 57 -5.64 2.40 -8.61
CA SER A 57 -5.93 1.89 -9.96
C SER A 57 -4.90 2.35 -10.99
N VAL A 58 -4.26 3.52 -10.79
CA VAL A 58 -3.19 4.03 -11.65
C VAL A 58 -1.97 3.12 -11.56
N LEU A 59 -1.60 2.74 -10.34
CA LEU A 59 -0.52 1.78 -10.09
C LEU A 59 -0.77 0.46 -10.80
N ARG A 60 -1.97 -0.12 -10.63
CA ARG A 60 -2.32 -1.40 -11.28
C ARG A 60 -2.33 -1.34 -12.81
N ARG A 61 -2.72 -0.18 -13.38
CA ARG A 61 -2.79 -0.01 -14.83
C ARG A 61 -1.42 0.21 -15.46
N ARG A 62 -0.52 0.93 -14.77
CA ARG A 62 0.80 1.30 -15.28
C ARG A 62 1.86 0.24 -14.98
N HIS A 63 1.80 -0.35 -13.79
CA HIS A 63 2.78 -1.31 -13.28
C HIS A 63 2.06 -2.51 -12.62
N PRO A 64 1.52 -3.45 -13.41
CA PRO A 64 0.84 -4.63 -12.88
C PRO A 64 1.76 -5.46 -11.99
N ASP A 65 3.04 -5.58 -12.35
CA ASP A 65 4.06 -6.32 -11.60
C ASP A 65 4.24 -5.76 -10.18
N LEU A 66 4.26 -4.42 -10.04
CA LEU A 66 4.34 -3.77 -8.73
C LEU A 66 3.04 -3.89 -7.93
N ALA A 67 1.90 -3.96 -8.60
CA ALA A 67 0.60 -4.16 -7.96
C ALA A 67 0.48 -5.56 -7.34
N GLU A 68 1.06 -6.56 -7.97
CA GLU A 68 1.13 -7.93 -7.44
C GLU A 68 2.04 -8.00 -6.20
N LEU A 69 3.23 -7.41 -6.27
CA LEU A 69 4.13 -7.30 -5.11
C LEU A 69 3.48 -6.55 -3.95
N TYR A 70 2.78 -5.44 -4.24
CA TYR A 70 2.05 -4.66 -3.26
C TYR A 70 0.95 -5.47 -2.57
N ARG A 71 0.17 -6.27 -3.31
CA ARG A 71 -0.87 -7.14 -2.74
C ARG A 71 -0.28 -8.18 -1.78
N ALA A 72 0.82 -8.82 -2.18
CA ALA A 72 1.50 -9.80 -1.32
C ALA A 72 2.02 -9.15 -0.03
N ALA A 73 2.60 -7.95 -0.15
CA ALA A 73 3.13 -7.20 0.99
C ALA A 73 2.02 -6.71 1.94
N GLN A 74 0.88 -6.25 1.40
CA GLN A 74 -0.30 -5.88 2.18
C GLN A 74 -0.85 -7.05 2.98
N GLU A 75 -0.88 -8.26 2.42
CA GLU A 75 -1.39 -9.44 3.12
C GLU A 75 -0.52 -9.81 4.33
N GLN A 76 0.80 -9.70 4.20
CA GLN A 76 1.72 -9.92 5.34
C GLN A 76 1.54 -8.88 6.44
N HIS A 77 1.40 -7.60 6.07
CA HIS A 77 1.14 -6.53 7.03
C HIS A 77 -0.25 -6.66 7.67
N ARG A 78 -1.26 -7.10 6.91
CA ARG A 78 -2.60 -7.38 7.41
C ARG A 78 -2.59 -8.50 8.44
N ALA A 79 -1.90 -9.61 8.18
CA ALA A 79 -1.77 -10.72 9.13
C ALA A 79 -1.12 -10.24 10.45
N SER A 80 -0.13 -9.35 10.38
CA SER A 80 0.51 -8.78 11.58
C SER A 80 -0.43 -7.85 12.38
N ARG A 81 -1.28 -7.08 11.69
CA ARG A 81 -2.28 -6.21 12.32
C ARG A 81 -3.43 -7.00 12.91
N GLU A 82 -3.95 -7.99 12.18
CA GLU A 82 -5.01 -8.88 12.63
C GLU A 82 -4.59 -9.70 13.86
N ALA A 83 -3.33 -10.13 13.94
CA ALA A 83 -2.76 -10.77 15.13
C ALA A 83 -2.78 -9.86 16.37
N LEU A 84 -2.59 -8.54 16.20
CA LEU A 84 -2.71 -7.55 17.28
C LEU A 84 -4.19 -7.23 17.62
N THR A 85 -5.13 -7.52 16.72
CA THR A 85 -6.56 -7.22 16.91
C THR A 85 -7.35 -8.35 17.53
N CYS A 86 -6.73 -9.45 17.97
CA CYS A 86 -7.42 -10.56 18.62
C CYS A 86 -7.50 -10.36 20.15
N PRO A 87 -8.57 -9.79 20.72
CA PRO A 87 -8.85 -9.90 22.14
C PRO A 87 -9.45 -11.28 22.43
N VAL A 88 -8.64 -12.27 22.81
CA VAL A 88 -8.98 -13.46 23.65
C VAL A 88 -10.31 -14.20 23.34
N LYS A 89 -10.92 -14.03 22.18
CA LYS A 89 -12.15 -14.72 21.77
C LYS A 89 -11.87 -15.54 20.52
N MET A 90 -11.12 -16.62 20.74
CA MET A 90 -11.41 -18.00 20.31
C MET A 90 -12.86 -18.10 19.73
N CYS A 91 -13.18 -18.67 18.57
CA CYS A 91 -12.63 -19.81 17.83
C CYS A 91 -13.46 -19.99 16.50
N PRO A 92 -13.20 -21.02 15.66
CA PRO A 92 -12.61 -20.96 14.33
C PRO A 92 -13.63 -20.93 13.17
N VAL A 93 -13.39 -20.08 12.16
CA VAL A 93 -13.76 -20.40 10.76
C VAL A 93 -12.62 -19.87 9.89
N TRP A 94 -11.54 -20.63 9.84
CA TRP A 94 -10.73 -20.61 8.64
C TRP A 94 -11.49 -21.39 7.56
N VAL A 95 -11.22 -20.99 6.32
CA VAL A 95 -11.57 -21.61 5.05
C VAL A 95 -12.87 -21.14 4.38
N SER A 96 -12.74 -20.06 3.63
CA SER A 96 -13.38 -19.96 2.32
C SER A 96 -12.30 -19.78 1.25
N ASP A 97 -11.45 -20.79 1.09
CA ASP A 97 -10.76 -21.08 -0.19
C ASP A 97 -10.29 -22.54 -0.22
N TYR A 98 -11.23 -23.47 0.02
CA TYR A 98 -11.15 -24.84 -0.45
C TYR A 98 -11.26 -24.83 -1.99
N ARG A 99 -10.14 -24.60 -2.68
CA ARG A 99 -9.92 -25.33 -3.94
C ARG A 99 -9.41 -26.71 -3.57
N ASP A 100 -9.87 -27.71 -4.32
CA ASP A 100 -9.47 -29.12 -4.25
C ASP A 100 -10.24 -29.99 -3.24
N TYR A 101 -11.52 -30.23 -3.56
CA TYR A 101 -12.16 -31.53 -3.35
C TYR A 101 -12.76 -32.02 -4.67
N CYS A 102 -11.99 -32.87 -5.37
CA CYS A 102 -12.38 -34.10 -6.06
C CYS A 102 -11.11 -34.88 -6.38
#